data_AF-A0A7Y4Z9K0-F1
#
_entry.id   AF-A0A7Y4Z9K0-F1
#
_cell.length_a   1.000
_cell.length_b   1.000
_cell.length_c   1.000
_cell.angle_alpha   90.00
_cell.angle_beta   90.00
_cell.angle_gamma   90.00
#
_symmetry.space_group_name_H-M   'P 1'
#
loop_
_entity.id
_entity.type
_entity.pdbx_description
1 polymer ?
#
loop_
_entity_poly.entity_id
_entity_poly.type
_entity_poly.pdbx_seq_one_letter_code
_entity_poly.pdbx_strand_id
1 'polypeptide(L)'
;MDTKQQCFISSDCAIGANCLVRFKDEQDAFNAYISLSAGYDEQEDADEFGVPDSRIFFYANNGGEDDLKSLMTEGSEDFVVLGYDLLYRSN
;
A
#
# COMPACT_ATOMS: atom_id res chain seq x y z
N MET A 1 32.80 -23.65 -3.31
CA MET A 1 31.45 -23.42 -3.88
C MET A 1 30.72 -22.53 -2.91
N ASP A 2 31.02 -21.25 -3.02
CA ASP A 2 30.33 -20.15 -2.40
C ASP A 2 28.88 -20.12 -2.86
N THR A 3 27.95 -19.95 -1.93
CA THR A 3 27.02 -18.81 -1.91
C THR A 3 26.35 -18.82 -0.55
N LYS A 4 26.87 -18.00 0.37
CA LYS A 4 26.18 -17.64 1.60
C LYS A 4 25.00 -16.77 1.20
N GLN A 5 23.78 -17.31 1.19
CA GLN A 5 22.58 -16.49 1.15
C GLN A 5 22.26 -16.05 2.58
N GLN A 6 23.13 -15.19 3.12
CA GLN A 6 22.81 -14.38 4.28
C GLN A 6 21.87 -13.27 3.79
N CYS A 7 20.56 -13.53 3.84
CA CYS A 7 19.56 -12.47 3.85
C CYS A 7 19.68 -11.73 5.19
N PHE A 8 20.59 -10.76 5.26
CA PHE A 8 20.52 -9.69 6.24
C PHE A 8 19.64 -8.60 5.63
N ILE A 9 18.33 -8.60 5.90
CA ILE A 9 17.49 -7.44 5.63
C ILE A 9 16.49 -7.31 6.78
N SER A 10 16.47 -6.15 7.40
CA SER A 10 15.64 -5.71 8.52
C SER A 10 14.19 -6.21 8.42
N SER A 11 13.66 -6.73 9.52
CA SER A 11 12.31 -7.33 9.62
C SER A 11 11.17 -6.29 9.61
N ASP A 12 11.28 -5.25 8.79
CA ASP A 12 10.28 -4.21 8.63
C ASP A 12 9.32 -4.68 7.51
N CYS A 13 8.17 -5.23 7.90
CA CYS A 13 7.10 -5.54 6.97
C CYS A 13 6.34 -4.25 6.64
N ALA A 14 6.23 -3.92 5.35
CA ALA A 14 5.42 -2.79 4.92
C ALA A 14 3.93 -3.12 5.16
N ILE A 15 3.26 -2.29 5.95
CA ILE A 15 1.86 -2.49 6.37
C ILE A 15 0.88 -1.63 5.57
N GLY A 16 1.38 -0.58 4.91
CA GLY A 16 0.58 0.40 4.22
C GLY A 16 1.44 1.48 3.58
N ALA A 17 0.79 2.44 2.93
CA ALA A 17 1.46 3.61 2.38
C ALA A 17 0.59 4.86 2.51
N ASN A 18 1.22 5.98 2.86
CA ASN A 18 0.62 7.29 2.67
C ASN A 18 0.89 7.75 1.24
N CYS A 19 -0.16 7.94 0.47
CA CYS A 19 -0.08 8.23 -0.95
C CYS A 19 -0.62 9.62 -1.26
N LEU A 20 -0.03 10.28 -2.26
CA LEU A 20 -0.65 11.40 -2.94
C LEU A 20 -1.39 10.85 -4.16
N VAL A 21 -2.71 11.00 -4.19
CA VAL A 21 -3.59 10.41 -5.20
C VAL A 21 -4.32 11.51 -5.95
N ARG A 22 -4.61 11.29 -7.23
CA ARG A 22 -5.46 12.15 -8.05
C ARG A 22 -6.44 11.29 -8.84
N PHE A 23 -7.73 11.65 -8.85
CA PHE A 23 -8.69 11.04 -9.78
C PHE A 23 -8.38 11.44 -11.22
N LYS A 24 -8.60 10.55 -12.19
CA LYS A 24 -8.20 10.78 -13.58
C LYS A 24 -8.96 11.96 -14.22
N ASP A 25 -10.20 12.16 -13.81
CA ASP A 25 -11.10 13.24 -14.25
C ASP A 25 -10.97 14.54 -13.43
N GLU A 26 -10.22 14.51 -12.32
CA GLU A 26 -9.96 15.67 -11.46
C GLU A 26 -8.53 16.19 -11.59
N GLN A 27 -8.33 17.49 -11.32
CA GLN A 27 -6.99 18.09 -11.31
C GLN A 27 -6.37 18.09 -9.92
N ASP A 28 -7.18 18.07 -8.86
CA ASP A 28 -6.71 18.19 -7.50
C ASP A 28 -6.21 16.84 -6.97
N ALA A 29 -5.03 16.87 -6.35
CA ALA A 29 -4.48 15.72 -5.66
C ALA A 29 -4.77 15.81 -4.16
N PHE A 30 -4.98 14.66 -3.52
CA PHE A 30 -5.25 14.56 -2.09
C PHE A 30 -4.44 13.43 -1.46
N ASN A 31 -4.24 13.53 -0.15
CA ASN A 31 -3.56 12.48 0.61
C ASN A 31 -4.55 11.34 0.90
N ALA A 32 -4.14 10.12 0.59
CA ALA A 32 -4.90 8.91 0.80
C ALA A 32 -4.01 7.85 1.45
N TYR A 33 -4.60 6.98 2.27
CA TYR A 33 -3.89 5.81 2.80
C TYR A 33 -4.27 4.57 1.99
N ILE A 34 -3.26 3.85 1.51
CA ILE A 34 -3.44 2.56 0.84
C ILE A 34 -2.95 1.46 1.78
N SER A 35 -3.83 0.53 2.11
CA SER A 35 -3.47 -0.65 2.92
C SER A 35 -2.76 -1.69 2.05
N LEU A 36 -1.70 -2.28 2.57
CA LEU A 36 -1.01 -3.42 1.96
C LEU A 36 -1.42 -4.75 2.61
N SER A 37 -2.55 -4.77 3.35
CA SER A 37 -3.09 -5.98 3.95
C SER A 37 -3.43 -7.03 2.88
N ALA A 38 -3.09 -8.29 3.16
CA ALA A 38 -3.42 -9.42 2.29
C ALA A 38 -4.90 -9.82 2.38
N GLY A 39 -5.63 -9.28 3.36
CA GLY A 39 -7.05 -9.56 3.57
C GLY A 39 -7.82 -8.29 3.90
N TYR A 40 -8.93 -8.09 3.18
CA TYR A 40 -10.07 -7.37 3.70
C TYR A 40 -10.88 -8.38 4.53
N ASP A 41 -10.97 -8.18 5.84
CA ASP A 41 -11.83 -9.01 6.70
C ASP A 41 -13.18 -8.32 6.86
N GLU A 42 -14.21 -8.81 6.17
CA GLU A 42 -15.58 -8.29 6.26
C GLU A 42 -16.18 -8.31 7.69
N GLN A 43 -15.53 -8.98 8.64
CA GLN A 43 -15.97 -9.05 10.04
C GLN A 43 -15.31 -8.02 10.95
N GLU A 44 -14.20 -7.40 10.53
CA GLU A 44 -13.52 -6.36 11.31
C GLU A 44 -13.61 -5.02 10.58
N ASP A 45 -13.99 -3.95 11.28
CA ASP A 45 -14.02 -2.58 10.73
C ASP A 45 -12.58 -2.00 10.56
N ALA A 46 -11.59 -2.84 10.28
CA ALA A 46 -10.16 -2.51 10.17
C ALA A 46 -9.38 -3.54 9.33
N ASP A 47 -8.23 -3.12 8.79
CA ASP A 47 -7.27 -4.03 8.15
C ASP A 47 -6.52 -4.92 9.16
N GLU A 48 -5.76 -5.91 8.66
CA GLU A 48 -4.94 -6.85 9.45
C GLU A 48 -3.94 -6.15 10.40
N PHE A 49 -3.65 -4.87 10.15
CA PHE A 49 -2.73 -4.06 10.95
C PHE A 49 -3.44 -3.16 11.98
N GLY A 50 -4.78 -3.17 12.00
CA GLY A 50 -5.63 -2.42 12.91
C GLY A 50 -5.95 -1.00 12.42
N VAL A 51 -5.76 -0.70 11.14
CA VAL A 51 -6.16 0.57 10.53
C VAL A 51 -7.65 0.50 10.18
N PRO A 52 -8.49 1.40 10.72
CA PRO A 52 -9.92 1.37 10.42
C PRO A 52 -10.21 1.55 8.94
N ASP A 53 -11.14 0.79 8.38
CA ASP A 53 -11.50 0.82 6.96
C ASP A 53 -11.93 2.21 6.48
N SER A 54 -12.60 2.97 7.35
CA SER A 54 -12.95 4.38 7.11
C SER A 54 -11.77 5.30 6.81
N ARG A 55 -10.54 4.88 7.10
CA ARG A 55 -9.29 5.59 6.80
C ARG A 55 -8.57 5.02 5.59
N ILE A 56 -9.01 3.89 5.05
CA ILE A 56 -8.39 3.20 3.93
C ILE A 56 -9.06 3.66 2.64
N PHE A 57 -8.27 4.23 1.74
CA PHE A 57 -8.73 4.65 0.43
C PHE A 57 -8.77 3.46 -0.54
N PHE A 58 -7.78 2.58 -0.46
CA PHE A 58 -7.65 1.43 -1.35
C PHE A 58 -6.88 0.29 -0.68
N TYR A 59 -7.19 -0.95 -1.05
CA TYR A 59 -6.45 -2.14 -0.62
C TYR A 59 -5.60 -2.69 -1.77
N ALA A 60 -4.29 -2.57 -1.65
CA ALA A 60 -3.32 -3.16 -2.58
C ALA A 60 -2.97 -4.59 -2.10
N ASN A 61 -3.94 -5.49 -2.29
CA ASN A 61 -3.99 -6.83 -1.69
C ASN A 61 -3.22 -7.92 -2.46
N ASN A 62 -2.61 -7.63 -3.61
CA ASN A 62 -2.07 -8.65 -4.52
C ASN A 62 -0.54 -8.66 -4.65
N GLY A 63 0.19 -7.69 -4.09
CA GLY A 63 1.64 -7.60 -4.32
C GLY A 63 2.43 -6.65 -3.42
N GLY A 64 1.82 -6.02 -2.42
CA GLY A 64 2.52 -5.06 -1.57
C GLY A 64 2.98 -3.82 -2.35
N GLU A 65 4.28 -3.50 -2.31
CA GLU A 65 4.83 -2.31 -3.00
C GLU A 65 4.71 -2.40 -4.53
N ASP A 66 4.71 -3.60 -5.12
CA ASP A 66 4.62 -3.75 -6.57
C ASP A 66 3.23 -3.36 -7.12
N ASP A 67 2.19 -3.56 -6.32
CA ASP A 67 0.84 -3.06 -6.62
C ASP A 67 0.80 -1.52 -6.57
N LEU A 68 1.45 -0.91 -5.57
CA LEU A 68 1.54 0.55 -5.47
C LEU A 68 2.23 1.16 -6.70
N LYS A 69 3.32 0.54 -7.17
CA LYS A 69 4.00 0.95 -8.41
C LYS A 69 3.09 0.83 -9.63
N SER A 70 2.24 -0.19 -9.67
CA SER A 70 1.27 -0.35 -10.75
C SER A 70 0.21 0.76 -10.73
N LEU A 71 -0.24 1.18 -9.54
CA LEU A 71 -1.17 2.31 -9.35
C LEU A 71 -0.56 3.69 -9.68
N MET A 72 0.77 3.79 -9.85
CA MET A 72 1.40 5.02 -10.34
C MET A 72 1.28 5.20 -11.87
N THR A 73 0.80 4.19 -12.57
CA THR A 73 0.51 4.26 -14.00
C THR A 73 -0.98 4.47 -14.23
N GLU A 74 -1.38 5.00 -15.39
CA GLU A 74 -2.80 5.09 -15.78
C GLU A 74 -3.37 3.69 -16.11
N GLY A 75 -3.46 2.85 -15.09
CA GLY A 75 -3.98 1.47 -15.15
C GLY A 75 -5.50 1.41 -15.18
N SER A 76 -6.07 0.34 -14.60
CA SER A 76 -7.52 0.09 -14.56
C SER A 76 -8.29 1.04 -13.65
N GLU A 77 -7.67 1.57 -12.61
CA GLU A 77 -8.36 2.33 -11.57
C GLU A 77 -8.70 3.76 -12.02
N ASP A 78 -9.74 4.35 -11.43
CA ASP A 78 -10.16 5.73 -11.72
C ASP A 78 -9.24 6.80 -11.10
N PHE A 79 -8.18 6.37 -10.40
CA PHE A 79 -7.19 7.23 -9.78
C PHE A 79 -5.76 6.84 -10.17
N VAL A 80 -4.82 7.74 -9.94
CA VAL A 80 -3.37 7.50 -10.09
C VAL A 80 -2.66 7.95 -8.82
N VAL A 81 -1.71 7.13 -8.36
CA VAL A 81 -0.78 7.47 -7.28
C VAL A 81 0.36 8.31 -7.86
N LEU A 82 0.49 9.55 -7.39
CA LEU A 82 1.55 10.48 -7.81
C LEU A 82 2.85 10.27 -7.02
N GLY A 83 2.74 9.72 -5.80
CA GLY A 83 3.85 9.38 -4.93
C GLY A 83 3.36 8.69 -3.67
N TYR A 84 4.26 8.01 -2.97
CA TYR A 84 3.93 7.31 -1.73
C TYR A 84 5.11 7.26 -0.77
N ASP A 85 4.80 7.23 0.52
CA ASP A 85 5.71 6.91 1.61
C ASP A 85 5.25 5.60 2.26
N LEU A 86 6.09 4.56 2.19
CA LEU A 86 5.80 3.27 2.81
C LEU A 86 5.83 3.37 4.33
N LEU A 87 4.87 2.72 4.95
CA LEU A 87 4.78 2.56 6.38
C LEU A 87 5.17 1.14 6.74
N TYR A 88 6.13 1.03 7.65
CA TYR A 88 6.62 -0.24 8.13
C TYR A 88 6.26 -0.41 9.60
N ARG A 89 5.88 -1.62 9.99
CA ARG A 89 5.80 -1.98 11.40
C ARG A 89 7.19 -2.43 11.83
N SER A 90 7.85 -1.60 12.64
CA SER A 90 9.02 -2.05 13.38
C SER A 90 8.58 -3.02 14.48
N ASN A 91 9.26 -4.15 14.53
CA ASN A 91 9.03 -5.21 15.51
C ASN A 91 9.59 -4.84 16.89
#